data_AF-A0A8T7B2J9-F1
#
_entry.id   AF-A0A8T7B2J9-F1
#
_cell.length_a   1.000
_cell.length_b   1.000
_cell.length_c   1.000
_cell.angle_alpha   90.00
_cell.angle_beta   90.00
_cell.angle_gamma   90.00
#
_symmetry.space_group_name_H-M   'P 1'
#
loop_
_entity.id
_entity.type
_entity.pdbx_description
1 polymer ?
#
loop_
_entity_poly.entity_id
_entity_poly.type
_entity_poly.pdbx_seq_one_letter_code
_entity_poly.pdbx_strand_id
1 'polypeptide(L)'
;MTGRQKILVVNEKDEVIGEKYRRDMDYDQDIFRSSVLWLTNSSGEVLLAKRVMTKKKDPGKWGPSVAGTLEVGETYDSNMVKEIQEEIGLGGVKLIAGSKIFEDVPRKHFIQWYTASVD
;
A
#
# COMPACT_ATOMS: atom_id res chain seq x y z
N MET A 1 11.63 11.21 -11.29
CA MET A 1 11.81 10.00 -12.10
C MET A 1 10.46 9.30 -12.22
N THR A 2 9.71 9.52 -13.31
CA THR A 2 8.46 8.81 -13.58
C THR A 2 8.77 7.46 -14.23
N GLY A 3 9.39 6.57 -13.43
CA GLY A 3 9.51 5.16 -13.81
C GLY A 3 8.12 4.62 -14.08
N ARG A 4 7.94 3.91 -15.19
CA ARG A 4 6.65 3.32 -15.58
C ARG A 4 6.29 2.19 -14.61
N GLN A 5 5.76 2.53 -13.44
CA GLN A 5 5.34 1.55 -12.43
C GLN A 5 4.34 0.57 -13.04
N LYS A 6 4.70 -0.72 -13.04
CA LYS A 6 3.81 -1.80 -13.42
C LYS A 6 3.18 -2.39 -12.16
N ILE A 7 1.86 -2.42 -12.13
CA ILE A 7 1.04 -2.92 -11.03
C ILE A 7 0.57 -4.33 -11.38
N LEU A 8 0.53 -5.19 -10.38
CA LEU A 8 -0.07 -6.53 -10.49
C LEU A 8 -1.59 -6.45 -10.57
N VAL A 9 -2.18 -7.15 -11.55
CA VAL A 9 -3.62 -7.37 -11.65
C VAL A 9 -3.93 -8.77 -11.15
N VAL A 10 -4.94 -8.87 -10.30
CA VAL A 10 -5.33 -10.13 -9.64
C VAL A 10 -6.79 -10.47 -9.91
N ASN A 11 -7.17 -11.72 -9.64
CA ASN A 11 -8.57 -12.14 -9.58
C ASN A 11 -9.14 -11.99 -8.15
N GLU A 12 -10.42 -12.33 -7.98
CA GLU A 12 -11.13 -12.27 -6.69
C GLU A 12 -10.62 -13.25 -5.63
N LYS A 13 -9.72 -14.18 -5.98
CA LYS A 13 -9.04 -15.08 -5.05
C LYS A 13 -7.66 -14.58 -4.64
N ASP A 14 -7.33 -13.34 -5.02
CA ASP A 14 -6.02 -12.76 -4.81
C ASP A 14 -4.91 -13.56 -5.51
N GLU A 15 -5.16 -14.04 -6.74
CA GLU A 15 -4.16 -14.71 -7.60
C GLU A 15 -3.77 -13.78 -8.74
N VAL A 16 -2.47 -13.69 -9.06
CA VAL A 16 -1.98 -12.84 -10.14
C VAL A 16 -2.44 -13.38 -11.49
N ILE A 17 -3.10 -12.54 -12.29
CA ILE A 17 -3.58 -12.87 -13.64
C ILE A 17 -2.92 -12.00 -14.72
N GLY A 18 -2.16 -10.98 -14.33
CA GLY A 18 -1.42 -10.15 -15.25
C GLY A 18 -0.75 -8.95 -14.59
N GLU A 19 -0.23 -8.06 -15.41
CA GLU A 19 0.38 -6.80 -15.01
C GLU A 19 -0.02 -5.69 -15.98
N LYS A 20 -0.16 -4.47 -15.47
CA LYS A 20 -0.46 -3.28 -16.27
C LYS A 20 0.40 -2.12 -15.81
N TYR A 21 0.77 -1.21 -16.72
CA TYR A 21 1.30 0.07 -16.27
C TYR A 21 0.22 0.80 -15.47
N ARG A 22 0.62 1.51 -14.41
CA ARG A 22 -0.31 2.25 -13.54
C ARG A 22 -1.25 3.20 -14.28
N ARG A 23 -0.78 3.76 -15.40
CA ARG A 23 -1.55 4.66 -16.27
C ARG A 23 -2.62 3.94 -17.12
N ASP A 24 -2.45 2.64 -17.32
CA ASP A 24 -3.27 1.80 -18.18
C ASP A 24 -4.23 0.91 -17.34
N MET A 25 -4.27 1.13 -16.02
CA MET A 25 -5.22 0.47 -15.09
C MET A 25 -6.64 0.97 -15.33
N ASP A 26 -7.56 0.03 -15.50
CA ASP A 26 -9.00 0.25 -15.48
C ASP A 26 -9.51 -0.01 -14.06
N TYR A 27 -9.69 1.04 -13.26
CA TYR A 27 -10.05 0.90 -11.85
C TYR A 27 -11.50 0.43 -11.60
N ASP A 28 -12.33 0.31 -12.64
CA ASP A 28 -13.69 -0.23 -12.54
C ASP A 28 -13.70 -1.76 -12.69
N GLN A 29 -12.72 -2.32 -13.41
CA GLN A 29 -12.60 -3.75 -13.72
C GLN A 29 -11.42 -4.42 -13.03
N ASP A 30 -10.25 -3.80 -13.05
CA ASP A 30 -9.02 -4.39 -12.56
C ASP A 30 -9.00 -4.41 -11.02
N ILE A 31 -8.67 -5.59 -10.48
CA ILE A 31 -8.35 -5.74 -9.06
C ILE A 31 -6.84 -5.64 -8.90
N PHE A 32 -6.40 -4.78 -8.00
CA PHE A 32 -4.98 -4.66 -7.66
C PHE A 32 -4.73 -4.95 -6.18
N ARG A 33 -3.46 -4.89 -5.76
CA ARG A 33 -3.07 -5.09 -4.37
C ARG A 33 -2.43 -3.83 -3.79
N SER A 34 -2.70 -3.56 -2.52
CA SER A 34 -2.03 -2.55 -1.73
C SER A 34 -1.68 -3.07 -0.33
N SER A 35 -0.77 -2.38 0.35
CA SER A 35 -0.45 -2.65 1.74
C SER A 35 -0.37 -1.34 2.51
N VAL A 36 -0.78 -1.38 3.78
CA VAL A 36 -0.80 -0.22 4.67
C VAL A 36 -0.15 -0.55 6.01
N LEU A 37 0.52 0.43 6.62
CA LEU A 37 1.07 0.34 7.96
C LEU A 37 0.39 1.35 8.88
N TRP A 38 -0.05 0.88 10.04
CA TRP A 38 -0.35 1.70 11.20
C TRP A 38 0.80 1.57 12.22
N LEU A 39 1.62 2.61 12.31
CA LEU A 39 2.76 2.66 13.19
C LEU A 39 2.39 3.36 14.50
N THR A 40 2.79 2.74 15.61
CA THR A 40 2.67 3.32 16.96
C THR A 40 4.03 3.52 17.59
N ASN A 41 4.11 4.41 18.58
CA ASN A 41 5.23 4.47 19.52
C ASN A 41 4.92 3.73 20.82
N SER A 42 5.90 3.64 21.73
CA SER A 42 5.74 3.00 23.05
C SER A 42 4.68 3.65 23.94
N SER A 43 4.26 4.89 23.65
CA SER A 43 3.20 5.61 24.34
C SER A 43 1.81 5.35 23.77
N GLY A 44 1.70 4.53 22.71
CA GLY A 44 0.43 4.22 22.04
C GLY A 44 -0.06 5.31 21.07
N GLU A 45 0.78 6.30 20.76
CA GLU A 45 0.44 7.35 19.79
C GLU A 45 0.63 6.82 18.36
N VAL A 46 -0.27 7.21 17.45
CA VAL A 46 -0.27 6.73 16.06
C VAL A 46 0.34 7.78 15.13
N LEU A 47 1.31 7.38 14.32
CA LEU A 47 1.82 8.22 13.24
C LEU A 47 0.81 8.25 12.08
N LEU A 48 0.30 9.42 11.73
CA LEU A 48 -0.55 9.62 10.56
C LEU A 48 0.24 10.32 9.45
N ALA A 49 0.08 9.86 8.20
CA ALA A 49 0.64 10.56 7.05
C ALA A 49 -0.41 11.47 6.38
N LYS A 50 -0.04 12.73 6.10
CA LYS A 50 -0.84 13.61 5.25
C LYS A 50 -0.38 13.49 3.80
N ARG A 51 -1.32 13.15 2.92
CA ARG A 51 -1.02 12.95 1.50
C ARG A 51 -0.68 14.28 0.83
N VAL A 52 0.39 14.30 0.03
CA VAL A 52 0.76 15.47 -0.77
C VAL A 52 -0.36 15.85 -1.76
N MET A 53 -0.52 17.15 -2.01
CA MET A 53 -1.62 17.68 -2.82
C MET A 53 -1.58 17.22 -4.29
N THR A 54 -0.44 16.75 -4.78
CA THR A 54 -0.23 16.29 -6.15
C THR A 54 -0.70 14.85 -6.40
N LYS A 55 -1.10 14.10 -5.36
CA LYS A 55 -1.60 12.73 -5.55
C LYS A 55 -2.95 12.76 -6.27
N LYS A 56 -3.08 11.90 -7.29
CA LYS A 56 -4.33 11.73 -8.07
C LYS A 56 -5.54 11.30 -7.22
N LYS A 57 -5.29 10.57 -6.12
CA LYS A 57 -6.33 10.02 -5.23
C LYS A 57 -6.13 10.58 -3.83
N ASP A 58 -7.19 11.21 -3.33
CA ASP A 58 -7.33 11.76 -1.98
C ASP A 58 -6.20 12.74 -1.58
N PRO A 59 -5.95 13.80 -2.38
CA PRO A 59 -4.94 14.81 -2.04
C PRO A 59 -5.28 15.53 -0.72
N GLY A 60 -4.28 15.76 0.13
CA GLY A 60 -4.42 16.51 1.38
C GLY A 60 -5.10 15.76 2.54
N LYS A 61 -5.59 14.53 2.32
CA LYS A 61 -6.19 13.70 3.37
C LYS A 61 -5.14 13.08 4.27
N TRP A 62 -5.52 12.86 5.53
CA TRP A 62 -4.77 12.05 6.49
C TRP A 62 -5.11 10.57 6.32
N GLY A 63 -4.14 9.69 6.54
CA GLY A 63 -4.31 8.24 6.42
C GLY A 63 -3.26 7.45 7.20
N PRO A 64 -3.05 6.17 6.84
CA PRO A 64 -2.04 5.31 7.45
C PRO A 64 -0.64 5.94 7.41
N SER A 65 0.26 5.46 8.27
CA SER A 65 1.64 5.95 8.36
C SER A 65 2.40 5.75 7.05
N VAL A 66 2.16 4.62 6.38
CA VAL A 66 2.75 4.25 5.10
C VAL A 66 1.69 3.50 4.27
N ALA A 67 1.62 3.74 2.97
CA ALA A 67 0.71 3.02 2.09
C ALA A 67 1.22 2.91 0.64
N GLY A 68 1.28 1.69 0.12
CA GLY A 68 1.83 1.42 -1.21
C GLY A 68 0.95 0.52 -2.08
N THR A 69 1.09 0.65 -3.40
CA THR A 69 0.50 -0.28 -4.37
C THR A 69 1.57 -1.29 -4.79
N LEU A 70 1.25 -2.58 -4.77
CA LEU A 70 2.23 -3.60 -5.12
C LEU A 70 2.59 -3.53 -6.62
N GLU A 71 3.88 -3.53 -6.88
CA GLU A 71 4.47 -3.59 -8.21
C GLU A 71 4.88 -5.02 -8.59
N VAL A 72 5.28 -5.20 -9.85
CA VAL A 72 5.72 -6.50 -10.37
C VAL A 72 6.91 -7.03 -9.56
N GLY A 73 6.81 -8.28 -9.12
CA GLY A 73 7.84 -8.95 -8.32
C GLY A 73 7.71 -8.76 -6.81
N GLU A 74 6.72 -8.00 -6.34
CA GLU A 74 6.54 -7.74 -4.92
C GLU A 74 5.51 -8.67 -4.26
N THR A 75 5.82 -9.07 -3.03
CA THR A 75 4.84 -9.57 -2.06
C THR A 75 4.32 -8.40 -1.21
N TYR A 76 3.29 -8.63 -0.40
CA TYR A 76 2.84 -7.60 0.54
C TYR A 76 3.94 -7.18 1.52
N ASP A 77 4.73 -8.15 2.00
CA ASP A 77 5.83 -7.90 2.94
C ASP A 77 6.94 -7.09 2.27
N SER A 78 7.37 -7.49 1.07
CA SER A 78 8.46 -6.79 0.37
C SER A 78 8.05 -5.38 -0.03
N ASN A 79 6.79 -5.19 -0.46
CA ASN A 79 6.27 -3.86 -0.76
C ASN A 79 6.22 -2.99 0.50
N MET A 80 5.75 -3.52 1.63
CA MET A 80 5.69 -2.74 2.86
C MET A 80 7.09 -2.34 3.35
N VAL A 81 8.07 -3.24 3.29
CA VAL A 81 9.48 -2.92 3.63
C VAL A 81 10.03 -1.80 2.72
N LYS A 82 9.77 -1.86 1.41
CA LYS A 82 10.17 -0.81 0.45
C LYS A 82 9.51 0.53 0.79
N GLU A 83 8.19 0.55 0.94
CA GLU A 83 7.41 1.78 1.14
C GLU A 83 7.75 2.45 2.49
N ILE A 84 8.05 1.69 3.54
CA ILE A 84 8.53 2.25 4.81
C ILE A 84 9.85 3.00 4.61
N GLN A 85 10.78 2.40 3.86
CA GLN A 85 12.06 3.01 3.57
C GLN A 85 11.93 4.24 2.68
N GLU A 86 11.02 4.23 1.70
CA GLU A 86 10.80 5.33 0.76
C GLU A 86 10.00 6.50 1.36
N GLU A 87 8.93 6.23 2.12
CA GLU A 87 8.03 7.27 2.64
C GLU A 87 8.51 7.88 3.96
N ILE A 88 9.10 7.08 4.86
CA ILE A 88 9.49 7.53 6.21
C ILE A 88 10.93 7.20 6.60
N GLY A 89 11.71 6.56 5.73
CA GLY A 89 13.16 6.39 5.91
C GLY A 89 13.58 5.32 6.93
N LEU A 90 12.66 4.54 7.47
CA LEU A 90 12.95 3.52 8.49
C LEU A 90 13.34 2.18 7.84
N GLY A 91 14.21 1.43 8.54
CA GLY A 91 14.61 0.08 8.16
C GLY A 91 14.54 -0.87 9.36
N GLY A 92 14.45 -2.18 9.10
CA GLY A 92 14.43 -3.20 10.16
C GLY A 92 13.18 -3.19 11.05
N VAL A 93 12.11 -2.51 10.63
CA VAL A 93 10.84 -2.48 11.36
C VAL A 93 10.24 -3.88 11.41
N LYS A 94 9.95 -4.37 12.62
CA LYS A 94 9.29 -5.66 12.81
C LYS A 94 7.79 -5.54 12.54
N LEU A 95 7.39 -5.94 11.35
CA LEU A 95 6.00 -5.91 10.91
C LEU A 95 5.19 -7.06 11.51
N ILE A 96 3.96 -6.75 11.91
CA ILE A 96 2.95 -7.72 12.29
C ILE A 96 1.84 -7.65 11.24
N ALA A 97 1.66 -8.72 10.48
CA ALA A 97 0.57 -8.81 9.51
C ALA A 97 -0.77 -8.94 10.23
N GLY A 98 -1.69 -8.02 9.93
CA GLY A 98 -3.07 -8.04 10.38
C GLY A 98 -4.01 -8.62 9.32
N SER A 99 -5.24 -8.14 9.31
CA SER A 99 -6.27 -8.57 8.36
C SER A 99 -5.91 -8.22 6.91
N LYS A 100 -6.25 -9.13 5.99
CA LYS A 100 -6.31 -8.84 4.55
C LYS A 100 -7.74 -8.58 4.15
N ILE A 101 -8.02 -7.39 3.62
CA ILE A 101 -9.37 -6.92 3.32
C ILE A 101 -9.50 -6.74 1.81
N PHE A 102 -10.65 -7.12 1.26
CA PHE A 102 -11.04 -6.74 -0.10
C PHE A 102 -12.02 -5.57 -0.02
N GLU A 103 -11.72 -4.48 -0.71
CA GLU A 103 -12.65 -3.36 -0.91
C GLU A 103 -13.03 -3.28 -2.39
N ASP A 104 -14.32 -3.10 -2.69
CA ASP A 104 -14.81 -2.96 -4.06
C ASP A 104 -14.98 -1.50 -4.50
N VAL A 105 -15.29 -0.60 -3.56
CA VAL A 105 -15.55 0.82 -3.76
C VAL A 105 -14.56 1.65 -2.94
N PRO A 106 -13.94 2.70 -3.51
CA PRO A 106 -14.15 3.23 -4.86
C PRO A 106 -13.37 2.49 -5.95
N ARG A 107 -12.52 1.53 -5.59
CA ARG A 107 -11.70 0.75 -6.51
C ARG A 107 -11.52 -0.64 -5.93
N LYS A 108 -11.52 -1.66 -6.80
CA LYS A 108 -11.35 -3.05 -6.37
C LYS A 108 -9.90 -3.31 -6.02
N HIS A 109 -9.63 -3.64 -4.76
CA HIS A 109 -8.28 -4.02 -4.34
C HIS A 109 -8.26 -4.85 -3.06
N PHE A 110 -7.23 -5.68 -2.95
CA PHE A 110 -6.86 -6.31 -1.68
C PHE A 110 -5.89 -5.40 -0.93
N ILE A 111 -6.17 -5.16 0.35
CA ILE A 111 -5.33 -4.39 1.27
C ILE A 111 -4.80 -5.35 2.34
N GLN A 112 -3.49 -5.55 2.40
CA GLN A 112 -2.85 -6.17 3.56
C GLN A 112 -2.55 -5.11 4.61
N TRP A 113 -3.10 -5.28 5.82
CA TRP A 113 -2.79 -4.42 6.95
C TRP A 113 -1.55 -4.91 7.67
N TYR A 114 -0.72 -3.96 8.09
CA TYR A 114 0.39 -4.18 9.00
C TYR A 114 0.27 -3.22 10.19
N THR A 115 0.76 -3.69 11.32
CA THR A 115 1.07 -2.85 12.48
C THR A 115 2.53 -3.03 12.86
N ALA A 116 3.10 -2.00 13.47
CA ALA A 116 4.39 -2.09 14.13
C ALA A 116 4.46 -1.04 15.23
N SER A 117 5.26 -1.34 16.25
CA SER A 117 5.70 -0.34 17.23
C SER A 117 7.17 -0.03 16.95
N VAL A 118 7.50 1.24 16.92
CA VAL A 118 8.88 1.73 16.98
C VAL A 118 9.12 2.29 18.38
N ASP A 119 10.38 2.26 18.81
CA ASP A 119 10.88 2.56 20.17
C ASP A 119 11.00 1.35 21.11
#